data_AF-A0A7W5ZST8-F1
#
_entry.id   AF-A0A7W5ZST8-F1
#
_cell.length_a   1.000
_cell.length_b   1.000
_cell.length_c   1.000
_cell.angle_alpha   90.00
_cell.angle_beta   90.00
_cell.angle_gamma   90.00
#
_symmetry.space_group_name_H-M   'P 1'
#
loop_
_entity.id
_entity.type
_entity.pdbx_description
1 polymer ?
#
loop_
_entity_poly.entity_id
_entity_poly.type
_entity_poly.pdbx_seq_one_letter_code
_entity_poly.pdbx_strand_id
1 'polypeptide(L)'
;MADSVSYVFTNNATGERFIEVLVPRHVRQFLLIEYAEPRADSIKACQNQFLGSLVVSVCEKVPYKRVRSRKRFKGSKVRIILPEAAEDSHVSGQTLIDLGIIFEKLFFEKFNSFVRCGYHVHSSELNAVSLFLQVYDICPDDWDQDAAYACWKRYKAKLETDGLPRLKNKAKAKK
;
A
#
# COMPACT_ATOMS: atom_id res chain seq x y z
N MET A 1 -26.55 -23.80 4.46
CA MET A 1 -25.88 -22.83 3.58
C MET A 1 -25.24 -21.78 4.49
N ALA A 2 -23.92 -21.59 4.42
CA ALA A 2 -23.24 -20.62 5.27
C ALA A 2 -23.49 -19.20 4.74
N ASP A 3 -23.93 -18.29 5.61
CA ASP A 3 -24.09 -16.87 5.28
C ASP A 3 -22.72 -16.29 4.87
N SER A 4 -22.64 -15.70 3.68
CA SER A 4 -21.47 -14.94 3.25
C SER A 4 -21.43 -13.60 3.99
N VAL A 5 -20.26 -13.24 4.51
CA VAL A 5 -20.03 -11.99 5.25
C VAL A 5 -19.33 -10.99 4.33
N SER A 6 -19.82 -9.75 4.29
CA SER A 6 -19.16 -8.66 3.56
C SER A 6 -18.65 -7.60 4.52
N TYR A 7 -17.49 -7.05 4.17
CA TYR A 7 -16.83 -5.96 4.87
C TYR A 7 -16.90 -4.63 4.10
N VAL A 8 -17.97 -4.44 3.33
CA VAL A 8 -18.34 -3.15 2.77
C VAL A 8 -19.23 -2.41 3.76
N PHE A 9 -18.88 -1.16 4.02
CA PHE A 9 -19.59 -0.26 4.92
C PHE A 9 -20.16 0.90 4.13
N THR A 10 -21.24 1.49 4.63
CA THR A 10 -21.83 2.71 4.06
C THR A 10 -21.64 3.85 5.05
N ASN A 11 -21.21 5.00 4.57
CA ASN A 11 -21.21 6.23 5.35
C ASN A 11 -22.64 6.79 5.38
N ASN A 12 -23.27 6.82 6.56
CA ASN A 12 -24.65 7.28 6.69
C ASN A 12 -24.84 8.76 6.30
N ALA A 13 -23.79 9.57 6.34
CA ALA A 13 -23.87 10.99 6.00
C ALA A 13 -23.73 11.24 4.49
N THR A 14 -22.82 10.55 3.81
CA THR A 14 -22.52 10.78 2.39
C THR A 14 -23.13 9.75 1.45
N GLY A 15 -23.62 8.63 1.97
CA GLY A 15 -24.07 7.48 1.18
C GLY A 15 -22.91 6.65 0.59
N GLU A 16 -21.67 7.12 0.70
CA GLU A 16 -20.52 6.47 0.07
C GLU A 16 -20.23 5.11 0.69
N ARG A 17 -19.92 4.14 -0.18
CA ARG A 17 -19.52 2.79 0.22
C ARG A 17 -18.02 2.67 0.29
N PHE A 18 -17.52 2.05 1.33
CA PHE A 18 -16.09 1.95 1.60
C PHE A 18 -15.72 0.62 2.24
N ILE A 19 -14.43 0.28 2.12
CA ILE A 19 -13.79 -0.80 2.85
C ILE A 19 -12.75 -0.25 3.81
N GLU A 20 -12.45 -1.02 4.85
CA GLU A 20 -11.39 -0.71 5.81
C GLU A 20 -10.35 -1.84 5.76
N VAL A 21 -9.16 -1.55 5.25
CA VAL A 21 -8.06 -2.51 5.12
C VAL A 21 -7.08 -2.29 6.27
N LEU A 22 -6.78 -3.36 7.02
CA LEU A 22 -5.78 -3.30 8.09
C LEU A 22 -4.37 -3.23 7.50
N VAL A 23 -3.60 -2.25 7.94
CA VAL A 23 -2.22 -2.04 7.52
C VAL A 23 -1.38 -1.44 8.65
N PRO A 24 -0.06 -1.69 8.70
CA PRO A 24 0.85 -0.97 9.60
C PRO A 24 0.73 0.54 9.44
N ARG A 25 1.03 1.29 10.50
CA ARG A 25 0.84 2.76 10.50
C ARG A 25 1.70 3.48 9.46
N HIS A 26 2.96 3.08 9.29
CA HIS A 26 3.83 3.63 8.24
C HIS A 26 3.31 3.34 6.83
N VAL A 27 2.74 2.14 6.59
CA VAL A 27 2.09 1.80 5.31
C VAL A 27 0.83 2.63 5.10
N ARG A 28 0.02 2.82 6.15
CA ARG A 28 -1.17 3.68 6.10
C ARG A 28 -0.79 5.11 5.69
N GLN A 29 0.23 5.68 6.33
CA GLN A 29 0.72 7.02 6.04
C GLN A 29 1.19 7.14 4.59
N PHE A 30 2.00 6.19 4.14
CA PHE A 30 2.42 6.09 2.75
C PHE A 30 1.23 6.07 1.77
N LEU A 31 0.24 5.21 2.01
CA LEU A 31 -0.93 5.10 1.13
C LEU A 31 -1.76 6.38 1.09
N LEU A 32 -1.90 7.08 2.23
CA LEU A 32 -2.62 8.35 2.28
C LEU A 32 -1.88 9.44 1.51
N ILE A 33 -0.56 9.53 1.62
CA ILE A 33 0.22 10.53 0.87
C ILE A 33 0.26 10.23 -0.63
N GLU A 34 0.38 8.95 -1.01
CA GLU A 34 0.50 8.56 -2.43
C GLU A 34 -0.84 8.62 -3.18
N TYR A 35 -1.96 8.32 -2.49
CA TYR A 35 -3.25 8.10 -3.15
C TYR A 35 -4.43 8.91 -2.63
N ALA A 36 -4.36 9.51 -1.44
CA ALA A 36 -5.45 10.33 -0.94
C ALA A 36 -5.35 11.78 -1.43
N GLU A 37 -6.48 12.47 -1.44
CA GLU A 37 -6.46 13.92 -1.64
C GLU A 37 -5.76 14.60 -0.44
N PRO A 38 -5.11 15.76 -0.65
CA PRO A 38 -4.46 16.47 0.45
C PRO A 38 -5.42 16.70 1.62
N ARG A 39 -5.01 16.26 2.83
CA ARG A 39 -5.78 16.33 4.09
C ARG A 39 -6.98 15.36 4.20
N ALA A 40 -7.16 14.45 3.25
CA ALA A 40 -8.18 13.41 3.37
C ALA A 40 -7.73 12.28 4.30
N ASP A 41 -8.68 11.74 5.08
CA ASP A 41 -8.48 10.57 5.96
C ASP A 41 -8.73 9.23 5.24
N SER A 42 -9.11 9.30 3.97
CA SER A 42 -9.57 8.19 3.14
C SER A 42 -9.14 8.37 1.69
N ILE A 43 -9.00 7.25 1.00
CA ILE A 43 -8.59 7.21 -0.40
C ILE A 43 -9.84 7.03 -1.26
N LYS A 44 -10.07 7.96 -2.19
CA LYS A 44 -11.14 7.85 -3.18
C LYS A 44 -10.64 7.07 -4.38
N ALA A 45 -10.88 5.76 -4.40
CA ALA A 45 -10.37 4.92 -5.46
C ALA A 45 -11.14 5.17 -6.76
N CYS A 46 -10.47 5.73 -7.76
CA CYS A 46 -11.03 5.95 -9.09
C CYS A 46 -10.67 4.78 -10.00
N GLN A 47 -11.62 4.27 -10.80
CA GLN A 47 -11.41 3.08 -11.64
C GLN A 47 -10.22 3.21 -12.61
N ASN A 48 -9.92 4.42 -13.07
CA ASN A 48 -8.81 4.68 -14.01
C ASN A 48 -7.44 4.77 -13.31
N GLN A 49 -7.39 4.68 -11.98
CA GLN A 49 -6.16 4.68 -11.21
C GLN A 49 -5.79 3.26 -10.79
N PHE A 50 -4.50 3.03 -10.55
CA PHE A 50 -3.99 1.72 -10.12
C PHE A 50 -4.78 1.14 -8.94
N LEU A 51 -5.02 1.96 -7.89
CA LEU A 51 -5.73 1.50 -6.70
C LEU A 51 -7.19 1.15 -6.99
N GLY A 52 -7.89 1.92 -7.84
CA GLY A 52 -9.26 1.60 -8.23
C GLY A 52 -9.35 0.32 -9.05
N SER A 53 -8.46 0.13 -10.02
CA SER A 53 -8.36 -1.13 -10.77
C SER A 53 -8.09 -2.32 -9.85
N LEU A 54 -7.18 -2.17 -8.89
CA LEU A 54 -6.87 -3.21 -7.90
C LEU A 54 -8.10 -3.55 -7.06
N VAL A 55 -8.78 -2.53 -6.50
CA VAL A 55 -9.98 -2.73 -5.69
C VAL A 55 -11.08 -3.42 -6.49
N VAL A 56 -11.35 -2.97 -7.72
CA VAL A 56 -12.35 -3.61 -8.61
C VAL A 56 -11.97 -5.06 -8.89
N SER A 57 -10.69 -5.38 -9.10
CA SER A 57 -10.23 -6.74 -9.40
C SER A 57 -10.43 -7.73 -8.26
N VAL A 58 -10.41 -7.26 -7.01
CA VAL A 58 -10.58 -8.11 -5.83
C VAL A 58 -12.01 -8.11 -5.28
N CYS A 59 -12.84 -7.18 -5.72
CA CYS A 59 -14.23 -7.06 -5.31
C CYS A 59 -15.12 -8.06 -6.07
N GLU A 60 -15.86 -8.90 -5.36
CA GLU A 60 -16.73 -9.90 -5.97
C GLU A 60 -18.16 -9.35 -6.10
N LYS A 61 -18.75 -9.45 -7.31
CA LYS A 61 -20.19 -9.19 -7.49
C LYS A 61 -20.96 -10.46 -7.14
N VAL A 62 -21.48 -10.52 -5.90
CA VAL A 62 -22.32 -11.63 -5.48
C VAL A 62 -23.78 -11.27 -5.72
N PRO A 63 -24.58 -12.09 -6.45
CA PRO A 63 -26.00 -11.85 -6.60
C PRO A 63 -26.70 -11.94 -5.23
N TYR A 64 -27.53 -10.93 -4.93
CA TYR A 64 -28.33 -10.72 -3.70
C TYR A 64 -28.59 -11.99 -2.88
N LYS A 65 -27.64 -12.35 -2.01
CA LYS A 65 -27.88 -13.24 -0.88
C LYS A 65 -27.68 -12.44 0.40
N ARG A 66 -28.30 -12.89 1.48
CA ARG A 66 -28.40 -12.17 2.76
C ARG A 66 -27.02 -12.01 3.41
N VAL A 67 -26.26 -11.04 2.94
CA VAL A 67 -24.94 -10.75 3.47
C VAL A 67 -25.07 -9.91 4.72
N ARG A 68 -24.58 -10.44 5.84
CA ARG A 68 -24.50 -9.70 7.10
C ARG A 68 -23.21 -8.88 7.11
N SER A 69 -23.33 -7.59 7.43
CA SER A 69 -22.15 -6.75 7.70
C SER A 69 -21.52 -7.18 9.03
N ARG A 70 -20.19 -7.31 9.07
CA ARG A 70 -19.46 -7.70 10.28
C ARG A 70 -18.95 -6.51 11.08
N LYS A 71 -18.58 -6.80 12.34
CA LYS A 71 -17.90 -5.87 13.25
C LYS A 71 -16.57 -5.42 12.63
N ARG A 72 -16.29 -4.11 12.74
CA ARG A 72 -15.07 -3.48 12.23
C ARG A 72 -13.81 -4.10 12.84
N PHE A 73 -12.76 -4.24 12.04
CA PHE A 73 -11.45 -4.64 12.51
C PHE A 73 -10.86 -3.59 13.47
N LYS A 74 -10.09 -4.05 14.46
CA LYS A 74 -9.35 -3.18 15.39
C LYS A 74 -7.92 -2.99 14.88
N GLY A 75 -7.38 -1.78 15.00
CA GLY A 75 -6.00 -1.46 14.63
C GLY A 75 -5.89 -0.30 13.64
N SER A 76 -4.67 -0.07 13.15
CA SER A 76 -4.41 0.87 12.07
C SER A 76 -5.03 0.38 10.77
N LYS A 77 -5.80 1.26 10.12
CA LYS A 77 -6.56 0.92 8.93
C LYS A 77 -6.57 2.08 7.94
N VAL A 78 -6.58 1.74 6.66
CA VAL A 78 -6.82 2.68 5.57
C VAL A 78 -8.26 2.51 5.11
N ARG A 79 -8.99 3.64 4.99
CA ARG A 79 -10.33 3.66 4.42
C ARG A 79 -10.20 3.89 2.92
N ILE A 80 -10.83 3.03 2.13
CA ILE A 80 -10.87 3.16 0.68
C ILE A 80 -12.34 3.25 0.26
N ILE A 81 -12.72 4.38 -0.30
CA ILE A 81 -14.04 4.59 -0.91
C ILE A 81 -14.06 3.81 -2.22
N LEU A 82 -15.08 2.97 -2.40
CA LEU A 82 -15.20 2.11 -3.56
C LEU A 82 -15.52 2.92 -4.81
N PRO A 83 -14.92 2.57 -5.98
CA PRO A 83 -15.35 3.13 -7.24
C PRO A 83 -16.77 2.66 -7.57
N GLU A 84 -17.48 3.44 -8.38
CA GLU A 84 -18.85 3.14 -8.85
C GLU A 84 -18.99 1.71 -9.40
N ALA A 85 -18.00 1.24 -10.16
CA ALA A 85 -18.00 -0.11 -10.73
C ALA A 85 -18.04 -1.26 -9.69
N ALA A 86 -17.62 -0.98 -8.44
CA ALA A 86 -17.59 -1.90 -7.31
C ALA A 86 -18.51 -1.47 -6.15
N GLU A 87 -19.40 -0.50 -6.36
CA GLU A 87 -20.27 0.02 -5.31
C GLU A 87 -21.18 -1.08 -4.72
N ASP A 88 -21.73 -1.93 -5.59
CA ASP A 88 -22.56 -3.07 -5.20
C ASP A 88 -21.77 -4.36 -4.92
N SER A 89 -20.44 -4.27 -4.87
CA SER A 89 -19.63 -5.45 -4.64
C SER A 89 -19.63 -5.89 -3.17
N HIS A 90 -19.24 -7.13 -2.99
CA HIS A 90 -18.93 -7.73 -1.70
C HIS A 90 -17.42 -7.96 -1.59
N VAL A 91 -16.92 -7.78 -0.37
CA VAL A 91 -15.51 -8.02 -0.07
C VAL A 91 -15.42 -8.96 1.12
N SER A 92 -14.78 -10.11 0.90
CA SER A 92 -14.58 -11.11 1.92
C SER A 92 -13.49 -10.66 2.92
N GLY A 93 -13.49 -11.26 4.10
CA GLY A 93 -12.43 -10.97 5.09
C GLY A 93 -11.05 -11.39 4.62
N GLN A 94 -10.95 -12.50 3.88
CA GLN A 94 -9.69 -12.96 3.30
C GLN A 94 -9.16 -11.96 2.27
N THR A 95 -10.05 -11.44 1.42
CA THR A 95 -9.71 -10.42 0.43
C THR A 95 -9.13 -9.16 1.09
N LEU A 96 -9.64 -8.74 2.25
CA LEU A 96 -9.08 -7.60 2.98
C LEU A 96 -7.68 -7.88 3.54
N ILE A 97 -7.44 -9.11 3.99
CA ILE A 97 -6.10 -9.53 4.46
C ILE A 97 -5.12 -9.52 3.28
N ASP A 98 -5.53 -10.09 2.14
CA ASP A 98 -4.71 -10.15 0.94
C ASP A 98 -4.39 -8.74 0.41
N LEU A 99 -5.37 -7.82 0.43
CA LEU A 99 -5.14 -6.40 0.13
C LEU A 99 -4.12 -5.76 1.08
N GLY A 100 -4.18 -6.05 2.38
CA GLY A 100 -3.20 -5.57 3.35
C GLY A 100 -1.78 -6.02 3.01
N ILE A 101 -1.62 -7.30 2.63
CA ILE A 101 -0.33 -7.86 2.18
C ILE A 101 0.14 -7.19 0.88
N ILE A 102 -0.76 -6.95 -0.07
CA ILE A 102 -0.43 -6.28 -1.33
C ILE A 102 0.05 -4.84 -1.06
N PHE A 103 -0.59 -4.10 -0.16
CA PHE A 103 -0.17 -2.75 0.19
C PHE A 103 1.18 -2.71 0.90
N GLU A 104 1.44 -3.66 1.78
CA GLU A 104 2.76 -3.79 2.42
C GLU A 104 3.85 -4.10 1.39
N LYS A 105 3.59 -5.00 0.43
CA LYS A 105 4.52 -5.26 -0.68
C LYS A 105 4.76 -4.03 -1.54
N LEU A 106 3.69 -3.32 -1.91
CA LEU A 106 3.78 -2.09 -2.70
C LEU A 106 4.63 -1.03 -1.99
N PHE A 107 4.42 -0.87 -0.68
CA PHE A 107 5.24 0.02 0.15
C PHE A 107 6.72 -0.35 0.07
N PHE A 108 7.08 -1.61 0.30
CA PHE A 108 8.48 -2.04 0.24
C PHE A 108 9.08 -1.95 -1.16
N GLU A 109 8.32 -2.23 -2.22
CA GLU A 109 8.79 -2.04 -3.60
C GLU A 109 9.10 -0.57 -3.89
N LYS A 110 8.22 0.34 -3.48
CA LYS A 110 8.41 1.79 -3.62
C LYS A 110 9.58 2.27 -2.79
N PHE A 111 9.69 1.84 -1.53
CA PHE A 111 10.82 2.14 -0.66
C PHE A 111 12.15 1.72 -1.28
N ASN A 112 12.26 0.45 -1.69
CA ASN A 112 13.49 -0.08 -2.27
C ASN A 112 13.86 0.63 -3.58
N SER A 113 12.88 0.94 -4.43
CA SER A 113 13.09 1.71 -5.66
C SER A 113 13.57 3.13 -5.36
N PHE A 114 12.93 3.81 -4.40
CA PHE A 114 13.29 5.16 -3.99
C PHE A 114 14.72 5.23 -3.45
N VAL A 115 15.09 4.32 -2.53
CA VAL A 115 16.44 4.28 -1.93
C VAL A 115 17.50 4.00 -3.00
N ARG A 116 17.22 3.09 -3.96
CA ARG A 116 18.11 2.85 -5.11
C ARG A 116 18.34 4.11 -5.94
N CYS A 117 17.27 4.79 -6.32
CA CYS A 117 17.35 6.02 -7.10
C CYS A 117 18.07 7.13 -6.31
N GLY A 118 17.73 7.33 -5.04
CA GLY A 118 18.35 8.32 -4.17
C GLY A 118 19.84 8.07 -3.95
N TYR A 119 20.25 6.80 -3.82
CA TYR A 119 21.68 6.45 -3.75
C TYR A 119 22.44 6.85 -5.02
N HIS A 120 21.86 6.65 -6.20
CA HIS A 120 22.49 7.06 -7.46
C HIS A 120 22.67 8.58 -7.58
N VAL A 121 21.82 9.37 -6.92
CA VAL A 121 21.89 10.85 -6.95
C VAL A 121 22.82 11.39 -5.86
N HIS A 122 22.71 10.90 -4.62
CA HIS A 122 23.37 11.50 -3.46
C HIS A 122 24.57 10.68 -2.93
N SER A 123 24.85 9.51 -3.49
CA SER A 123 25.92 8.58 -3.06
C SER A 123 25.86 8.17 -1.58
N SER A 124 24.73 8.37 -0.90
CA SER A 124 24.52 7.98 0.50
C SER A 124 23.18 7.25 0.64
N GLU A 125 23.26 5.96 0.98
CA GLU A 125 22.08 5.12 1.22
C GLU A 125 21.29 5.61 2.44
N LEU A 126 22.00 6.00 3.51
CA LEU A 126 21.40 6.44 4.76
C LEU A 126 20.62 7.76 4.57
N ASN A 127 21.13 8.67 3.75
CA ASN A 127 20.42 9.89 3.37
C ASN A 127 19.19 9.58 2.51
N ALA A 128 19.29 8.63 1.57
CA ALA A 128 18.15 8.24 0.74
C ALA A 128 17.02 7.61 1.57
N VAL A 129 17.35 6.79 2.58
CA VAL A 129 16.39 6.25 3.55
C VAL A 129 15.75 7.37 4.37
N SER A 130 16.56 8.28 4.92
CA SER A 130 16.05 9.43 5.69
C SER A 130 15.09 10.28 4.86
N LEU A 131 15.46 10.56 3.60
CA LEU A 131 14.64 11.34 2.69
C LEU A 131 13.32 10.64 2.35
N PHE A 132 13.30 9.31 2.20
CA PHE A 132 12.05 8.57 2.01
C PHE A 132 11.10 8.75 3.20
N LEU A 133 11.60 8.59 4.43
CA LEU A 133 10.80 8.77 5.64
C LEU A 133 10.25 10.20 5.74
N GLN A 134 11.04 11.20 5.34
CA GLN A 134 10.61 12.61 5.29
C GLN A 134 9.55 12.88 4.21
N VAL A 135 9.76 12.37 2.99
CA VAL A 135 8.84 12.59 1.85
C VAL A 135 7.45 12.01 2.14
N TYR A 136 7.41 10.85 2.79
CA TYR A 136 6.16 10.19 3.18
C TYR A 136 5.77 10.48 4.64
N ASP A 137 6.37 11.48 5.27
CA ASP A 137 6.03 11.94 6.63
C ASP A 137 5.81 10.77 7.63
N ILE A 138 6.71 9.79 7.59
CA ILE A 138 6.61 8.57 8.40
C ILE A 138 7.16 8.87 9.80
N CYS A 139 6.30 8.70 10.80
CA CYS A 139 6.68 8.91 12.19
C CYS A 139 7.77 7.90 12.63
N PRO A 140 8.86 8.36 13.27
CA PRO A 140 9.90 7.47 13.80
C PRO A 140 9.37 6.40 14.76
N ASP A 141 8.32 6.71 15.53
CA ASP A 141 7.69 5.75 16.45
C ASP A 141 7.00 4.59 15.71
N ASP A 142 6.58 4.80 14.46
CA ASP A 142 5.91 3.80 13.64
C ASP A 142 6.90 3.01 12.77
N TRP A 143 7.96 3.67 12.29
CA TRP A 143 9.09 3.05 11.58
C TRP A 143 10.31 3.97 11.55
N ASP A 144 11.29 3.70 12.40
CA ASP A 144 12.50 4.52 12.51
C ASP A 144 13.52 4.28 11.37
N GLN A 145 14.51 5.17 11.30
CA GLN A 145 15.56 5.15 10.28
C GLN A 145 16.41 3.88 10.35
N ASP A 146 16.68 3.34 11.54
CA ASP A 146 17.51 2.16 11.72
C ASP A 146 16.80 0.90 11.23
N ALA A 147 15.50 0.76 11.53
CA ALA A 147 14.64 -0.30 11.04
C ALA A 147 14.48 -0.23 9.51
N ALA A 148 14.26 0.96 8.96
CA ALA A 148 14.20 1.17 7.52
C ALA A 148 15.53 0.81 6.83
N TYR A 149 16.65 1.25 7.40
CA TYR A 149 17.98 0.95 6.85
C TYR A 149 18.33 -0.54 6.97
N ALA A 150 17.93 -1.20 8.05
CA ALA A 150 18.08 -2.65 8.20
C ALA A 150 17.25 -3.41 7.15
N CYS A 151 16.02 -2.95 6.85
CA CYS A 151 15.18 -3.53 5.80
C CYS A 151 15.85 -3.40 4.42
N TRP A 152 16.37 -2.21 4.11
CA TRP A 152 17.15 -1.97 2.89
C TRP A 152 18.36 -2.90 2.77
N LYS A 153 19.17 -3.04 3.83
CA LYS A 153 20.34 -3.95 3.82
C LYS A 153 19.96 -5.40 3.56
N ARG A 154 18.86 -5.89 4.15
CA ARG A 154 18.33 -7.23 3.89
C ARG A 154 17.89 -7.41 2.44
N TYR A 155 17.23 -6.41 1.87
CA TYR A 155 16.84 -6.43 0.45
C TYR A 155 18.06 -6.47 -0.48
N LYS A 156 19.08 -5.63 -0.21
CA LYS A 156 20.33 -5.61 -0.98
C LYS A 156 21.06 -6.97 -0.94
N ALA A 157 21.16 -7.59 0.23
CA ALA A 157 21.77 -8.91 0.37
C ALA A 157 21.03 -10.00 -0.43
N LYS A 158 19.69 -9.94 -0.47
CA LYS A 158 18.89 -10.83 -1.34
C LYS A 158 19.19 -10.61 -2.81
N LEU A 159 19.27 -9.35 -3.28
CA LEU A 159 19.63 -9.06 -4.67
C LEU A 159 21.00 -9.63 -5.08
N GLU A 160 21.97 -9.63 -4.15
CA GLU A 160 23.30 -10.18 -4.37
C GLU A 160 23.30 -11.73 -4.40
N THR A 161 22.41 -12.36 -3.62
CA THR A 161 22.26 -13.82 -3.53
C THR A 161 21.45 -14.39 -4.70
N ASP A 162 20.38 -13.72 -5.11
CA ASP A 162 19.45 -14.18 -6.15
C ASP A 162 19.96 -13.88 -7.57
N GLY A 163 21.10 -13.20 -7.72
CA GLY A 163 21.79 -13.04 -9.00
C GLY A 163 20.99 -12.29 -10.06
N LEU A 164 20.57 -11.05 -9.79
CA LEU A 164 20.11 -10.16 -10.86
C LEU A 164 21.31 -9.61 -11.65
N PRO A 165 21.18 -9.41 -12.98
CA PRO A 165 22.29 -9.14 -13.87
C PRO A 165 22.99 -7.87 -13.41
N ARG A 166 24.27 -8.00 -13.03
CA ARG A 166 25.15 -6.87 -12.74
C ARG A 166 24.99 -5.86 -13.86
N LEU A 167 24.36 -4.71 -13.57
CA LEU A 167 24.51 -3.52 -14.39
C LEU A 167 25.98 -3.13 -14.28
N LYS A 168 26.80 -3.72 -15.15
CA LYS A 168 28.18 -3.32 -15.35
C LYS A 168 28.11 -1.88 -15.83
N ASN A 169 28.34 -0.93 -14.94
CA ASN A 169 28.75 0.41 -15.32
C ASN A 169 30.06 0.27 -16.10
N LYS A 170 29.97 0.08 -17.42
CA LYS A 170 31.01 0.50 -18.34
C LYS A 170 30.98 2.03 -18.33
N ALA A 171 31.54 2.63 -17.28
CA ALA A 171 32.19 3.92 -17.44
C ALA A 171 33.28 3.71 -18.49
N LYS A 172 32.93 3.98 -19.75
CA LYS A 172 33.89 3.97 -20.84
C LYS A 172 34.91 5.06 -20.53
N ALA A 173 36.11 4.62 -20.20
CA ALA A 173 37.32 5.32 -20.59
C ALA A 173 37.25 5.60 -22.11
N LYS A 174 37.43 6.87 -22.49
CA LYS A 174 38.17 7.36 -23.67
C LYS A 174 37.79 8.83 -23.95
N LYS A 175 38.68 9.76 -23.62
CA LYS A 175 39.74 10.20 -24.53
C LYS A 175 40.91 10.71 -23.72
#